data_AF-A0A7V1XXJ3-F1
#
_entry.id   AF-A0A7V1XXJ3-F1
#
_cell.length_a   1.000
_cell.length_b   1.000
_cell.length_c   1.000
_cell.angle_alpha   90.00
_cell.angle_beta   90.00
_cell.angle_gamma   90.00
#
_symmetry.space_group_name_H-M   'P 1'
#
loop_
_entity.id
_entity.type
_entity.pdbx_description
1 polymer ?
#
loop_
_entity_poly.entity_id
_entity_poly.type
_entity_poly.pdbx_seq_one_letter_code
_entity_poly.pdbx_strand_id
1 'polypeptide(L)'
;MVPETHALREFFSDLVEKHYADECGIRDAELCSYVSNLLAEFCEADELFKIRDAEGRPLTDVGEMLMEADPIYGPAPSFDRERQVRKHIGDFTLFWTGMFPESVQHYRLRRQRLDNMVDFIRAGKESYYIVSKFEHFEYAKVAPLFARLARDFERCVYGLNIVKNELEVMQHPIARRTKQLVM
;
A
#
# COMPACT_ATOMS: atom_id res chain seq x y z
N MET A 1 26.40 10.42 5.53
CA MET A 1 25.21 9.60 5.83
C MET A 1 24.53 9.33 4.50
N VAL A 2 24.54 8.08 4.05
CA VAL A 2 23.90 7.66 2.80
C VAL A 2 22.39 7.58 3.09
N PRO A 3 21.52 8.08 2.21
CA PRO A 3 20.09 8.02 2.43
C PRO A 3 19.62 6.56 2.31
N GLU A 4 19.30 5.94 3.44
CA GLU A 4 18.79 4.55 3.52
C GLU A 4 17.57 4.33 2.61
N THR A 5 16.81 5.41 2.36
CA THR A 5 15.64 5.44 1.48
C THR A 5 15.97 5.10 0.02
N HIS A 6 17.16 5.44 -0.49
CA HIS A 6 17.52 5.12 -1.88
C HIS A 6 17.82 3.63 -2.07
N ALA A 7 18.59 3.05 -1.14
CA ALA A 7 18.99 1.64 -1.23
C ALA A 7 17.80 0.69 -1.02
N LEU A 8 16.91 1.00 -0.07
CA LEU A 8 15.68 0.21 0.12
C LEU A 8 14.74 0.32 -1.08
N ARG A 9 14.63 1.52 -1.65
CA ARG A 9 13.82 1.74 -2.86
C ARG A 9 14.35 0.93 -4.04
N GLU A 10 15.65 0.98 -4.32
CA GLU A 10 16.27 0.19 -5.39
C GLU A 10 16.05 -1.31 -5.18
N PHE A 11 16.23 -1.78 -3.94
CA PHE A 11 15.97 -3.18 -3.59
C PHE A 11 14.53 -3.61 -3.86
N PHE A 12 13.54 -2.80 -3.46
CA PHE A 12 12.14 -3.11 -3.75
C PHE A 12 11.81 -2.96 -5.23
N SER A 13 12.42 -2.03 -5.96
CA SER A 13 12.26 -1.89 -7.40
C SER A 13 12.66 -3.16 -8.14
N ASP A 14 13.83 -3.74 -7.82
CA ASP A 14 14.28 -4.98 -8.45
C ASP A 14 13.31 -6.15 -8.19
N LEU A 15 12.80 -6.27 -6.96
CA LEU A 15 11.84 -7.32 -6.59
C LEU A 15 10.48 -7.14 -7.25
N VAL A 16 9.93 -5.93 -7.17
CA VAL A 16 8.59 -5.62 -7.71
C VAL A 16 8.61 -5.74 -9.23
N GLU A 17 9.59 -5.15 -9.92
CA GLU A 17 9.65 -5.19 -11.39
C GLU A 17 9.74 -6.63 -11.91
N LYS A 18 10.57 -7.47 -11.28
CA LYS A 18 10.71 -8.89 -11.62
C LYS A 18 9.38 -9.63 -11.48
N HIS A 19 8.77 -9.61 -10.29
CA HIS A 19 7.58 -10.41 -10.01
C HIS A 19 6.31 -9.86 -10.69
N TYR A 20 6.20 -8.55 -10.87
CA TYR A 20 5.05 -7.94 -11.53
C TYR A 20 5.02 -8.24 -13.03
N ALA A 21 6.19 -8.20 -13.68
CA ALA A 21 6.31 -8.49 -15.11
C ALA A 21 6.10 -9.98 -15.41
N ASP A 22 6.72 -10.86 -14.61
CA ASP A 22 6.78 -12.30 -14.89
C ASP A 22 5.53 -13.05 -14.42
N GLU A 23 4.99 -12.70 -13.24
CA GLU A 23 3.93 -13.50 -12.60
C GLU A 23 2.55 -12.82 -12.64
N CYS A 24 2.52 -11.48 -12.66
CA CYS A 24 1.26 -10.71 -12.63
C CYS A 24 0.84 -10.15 -14.00
N GLY A 25 1.75 -10.17 -14.98
CA GLY A 25 1.53 -9.57 -16.30
C GLY A 25 1.40 -8.04 -16.28
N ILE A 26 1.83 -7.38 -15.19
CA ILE A 26 1.84 -5.93 -15.06
C ILE A 26 3.17 -5.41 -15.62
N ARG A 27 3.11 -4.76 -16.79
CA ARG A 27 4.27 -4.14 -17.47
C ARG A 27 4.16 -2.62 -17.45
N ASP A 28 3.89 -2.07 -16.28
CA ASP A 28 3.70 -0.65 -16.06
C ASP A 28 4.78 -0.13 -15.11
N ALA A 29 5.78 0.54 -15.67
CA ALA A 29 6.93 1.05 -14.90
C ALA A 29 6.52 2.09 -13.85
N GLU A 30 5.48 2.90 -14.12
CA GLU A 30 5.02 3.90 -13.17
C GLU A 30 4.35 3.23 -11.96
N LEU A 31 3.56 2.18 -12.20
CA LEU A 31 2.93 1.37 -11.16
C LEU A 31 3.97 0.61 -10.34
N CYS A 32 4.94 -0.06 -10.98
CA CYS A 32 6.02 -0.76 -10.27
C CYS A 32 6.83 0.19 -9.40
N SER A 33 7.19 1.37 -9.93
CA SER A 33 7.88 2.42 -9.17
C SER A 33 7.06 2.91 -7.98
N TYR A 34 5.75 3.10 -8.15
CA TYR A 34 4.84 3.49 -7.06
C TYR A 34 4.81 2.44 -5.94
N VAL A 35 4.61 1.17 -6.27
CA VAL A 35 4.55 0.09 -5.28
C VAL A 35 5.89 -0.07 -4.56
N SER A 36 7.01 0.06 -5.28
CA SER A 36 8.35 -0.02 -4.70
C SER A 36 8.59 1.10 -3.69
N ASN A 37 8.17 2.33 -4.02
CA ASN A 37 8.24 3.47 -3.11
C ASN A 37 7.36 3.26 -1.88
N LEU A 38 6.14 2.75 -2.08
CA LEU A 38 5.21 2.43 -0.99
C LEU A 38 5.84 1.44 0.00
N LEU A 39 6.49 0.38 -0.49
CA LEU A 39 7.17 -0.59 0.36
C LEU A 39 8.34 0.05 1.14
N ALA A 40 9.11 0.92 0.49
CA ALA A 40 10.19 1.65 1.14
C ALA A 40 9.68 2.63 2.21
N GLU A 41 8.64 3.41 1.91
CA GLU A 41 8.02 4.36 2.86
C GLU A 41 7.47 3.62 4.09
N PHE A 42 6.79 2.49 3.90
CA PHE A 42 6.16 1.76 5.01
C PHE A 42 7.12 0.91 5.85
N CYS A 43 8.41 0.91 5.53
CA CYS A 43 9.44 0.43 6.47
C CYS A 43 9.52 1.35 7.70
N GLU A 44 9.14 2.63 7.56
CA GLU A 44 9.04 3.56 8.67
C GLU A 44 7.64 3.45 9.31
N ALA A 45 7.57 2.99 10.56
CA ALA A 45 6.29 2.77 11.25
C ALA A 45 5.44 4.05 11.35
N ASP A 46 6.09 5.22 11.45
CA ASP A 46 5.40 6.51 11.52
C ASP A 46 4.64 6.83 10.22
N GLU A 47 5.14 6.40 9.06
CA GLU A 47 4.45 6.55 7.77
C GLU A 47 3.22 5.65 7.66
N LEU A 48 3.27 4.47 8.30
CA LEU A 48 2.15 3.55 8.34
C LEU A 48 1.00 4.05 9.24
N PHE A 49 1.32 4.83 10.29
CA PHE A 49 0.36 5.32 11.28
C PHE A 49 0.21 6.86 11.27
N LYS A 50 0.44 7.48 10.11
CA LYS A 50 0.48 8.95 9.97
C LYS A 50 -0.89 9.63 10.03
N ILE A 51 -1.98 8.92 9.72
CA ILE A 51 -3.33 9.49 9.80
C ILE A 51 -3.76 9.52 11.26
N ARG A 52 -4.15 10.71 11.72
CA ARG A 52 -4.59 10.98 13.09
C ARG A 52 -6.00 11.54 13.07
N ASP A 53 -6.76 11.18 14.10
CA ASP A 53 -8.06 11.80 14.38
C ASP A 53 -7.91 13.21 14.97
N ALA A 54 -9.05 13.85 15.26
CA ALA A 54 -9.11 15.18 15.87
C ALA A 54 -8.43 15.24 17.25
N GLU A 55 -8.38 14.13 17.98
CA GLU A 55 -7.71 13.98 19.26
C GLU A 55 -6.20 13.67 19.14
N GLY A 56 -5.68 13.56 17.91
CA GLY A 56 -4.28 13.28 17.62
C GLY A 56 -3.88 11.80 17.73
N ARG A 57 -4.83 10.90 17.94
CA ARG A 57 -4.58 9.45 18.02
C ARG A 57 -4.35 8.89 16.62
N PRO A 58 -3.33 8.03 16.42
CA PRO A 58 -3.11 7.38 15.14
C PRO A 58 -4.24 6.39 14.84
N LEU A 59 -4.81 6.48 13.64
CA LEU A 59 -5.84 5.56 13.17
C LEU A 59 -5.19 4.28 12.67
N THR A 60 -5.69 3.14 13.14
CA THR A 60 -5.22 1.79 12.74
C THR A 60 -6.33 0.96 12.11
N ASP A 61 -7.56 1.46 12.17
CA ASP A 61 -8.73 0.83 11.56
C ASP A 61 -9.08 1.53 10.25
N VAL A 62 -9.27 0.74 9.19
CA VAL A 62 -9.62 1.28 7.87
C VAL A 62 -11.02 1.90 7.88
N GLY A 63 -11.95 1.39 8.68
CA GLY A 63 -13.27 2.00 8.88
C GLY A 63 -13.17 3.39 9.52
N GLU A 64 -12.35 3.54 10.57
CA GLU A 64 -12.05 4.85 11.16
C GLU A 64 -11.39 5.80 10.16
N MET A 65 -10.42 5.32 9.36
CA MET A 65 -9.81 6.13 8.31
C MET A 65 -10.83 6.56 7.24
N LEU A 66 -11.78 5.69 6.86
CA LEU A 66 -12.84 6.03 5.91
C LEU A 66 -13.77 7.11 6.46
N MET A 67 -14.09 7.06 7.75
CA MET A 67 -14.83 8.15 8.40
C MET A 67 -14.01 9.45 8.40
N GLU A 68 -12.71 9.36 8.72
CA GLU A 68 -11.78 10.50 8.72
C GLU A 68 -11.62 11.14 7.33
N ALA A 69 -11.84 10.37 6.26
CA ALA A 69 -11.76 10.84 4.89
C ALA A 69 -13.00 11.61 4.42
N ASP A 70 -14.15 11.53 5.10
CA ASP A 70 -15.41 12.12 4.63
C ASP A 70 -15.41 13.66 4.83
N PRO A 71 -15.49 14.47 3.75
CA PRO A 71 -15.49 15.94 3.85
C PRO A 71 -16.89 16.56 4.03
N ILE A 72 -17.96 15.77 3.92
CA ILE A 72 -19.35 16.24 4.01
C ILE A 72 -19.92 15.98 5.40
N TYR A 73 -19.75 14.75 5.88
CA TYR A 73 -20.30 14.28 7.15
C TYR A 73 -19.20 13.89 8.16
N GLY A 74 -17.95 13.86 7.72
CA GLY A 74 -16.79 13.54 8.55
C GLY A 74 -15.92 14.75 8.91
N PRO A 75 -14.75 14.49 9.50
CA PRO A 75 -13.86 15.51 10.02
C PRO A 75 -12.90 16.10 8.96
N ALA A 76 -12.91 15.62 7.71
CA ALA A 76 -12.01 16.15 6.69
C ALA A 76 -12.35 17.62 6.37
N PRO A 77 -11.42 18.58 6.62
CA PRO A 77 -11.69 20.01 6.44
C PRO A 77 -11.70 20.44 4.97
N SER A 78 -11.29 19.58 4.04
CA SER A 78 -11.21 19.89 2.61
C SER A 78 -11.18 18.63 1.75
N PHE A 79 -11.50 18.79 0.47
CA PHE A 79 -11.33 17.75 -0.55
C PHE A 79 -9.85 17.34 -0.72
N ASP A 80 -8.89 18.23 -0.45
CA ASP A 80 -7.47 17.88 -0.42
C ASP A 80 -7.16 16.90 0.72
N ARG A 81 -7.74 17.12 1.91
CA ARG A 81 -7.58 16.19 3.03
C ARG A 81 -8.24 14.85 2.71
N GLU A 82 -9.47 14.85 2.17
CA GLU A 82 -10.12 13.62 1.70
C GLU A 82 -9.17 12.83 0.80
N ARG A 83 -8.62 13.49 -0.24
CA ARG A 83 -7.70 12.85 -1.19
C ARG A 83 -6.48 12.25 -0.50
N GLN A 84 -5.87 12.95 0.44
CA GLN A 84 -4.71 12.47 1.20
C GLN A 84 -5.05 11.22 2.03
N VAL A 85 -6.18 11.25 2.75
CA VAL A 85 -6.62 10.11 3.58
C VAL A 85 -7.01 8.94 2.68
N ARG A 86 -7.74 9.16 1.59
CA ARG A 86 -8.08 8.13 0.59
C ARG A 86 -6.85 7.50 -0.05
N LYS A 87 -5.84 8.30 -0.42
CA LYS A 87 -4.55 7.77 -0.91
C LYS A 87 -3.95 6.83 0.13
N HIS A 88 -3.86 7.29 1.38
CA HIS A 88 -3.29 6.47 2.45
C HIS A 88 -4.09 5.20 2.72
N ILE A 89 -5.43 5.23 2.67
CA ILE A 89 -6.27 4.03 2.79
C ILE A 89 -5.94 3.02 1.68
N GLY A 90 -5.80 3.50 0.44
CA GLY A 90 -5.36 2.68 -0.70
C GLY A 90 -3.99 2.05 -0.45
N ASP A 91 -3.02 2.85 -0.02
CA ASP A 91 -1.65 2.39 0.27
C ASP A 91 -1.63 1.36 1.41
N PHE A 92 -2.28 1.69 2.53
CA PHE A 92 -2.38 0.89 3.74
C PHE A 92 -3.03 -0.47 3.47
N THR A 93 -4.17 -0.48 2.79
CA THR A 93 -4.86 -1.73 2.45
C THR A 93 -4.08 -2.57 1.45
N LEU A 94 -3.45 -1.96 0.43
CA LEU A 94 -2.61 -2.67 -0.52
C LEU A 94 -1.44 -3.36 0.18
N PHE A 95 -0.76 -2.64 1.07
CA PHE A 95 0.33 -3.16 1.88
C PHE A 95 -0.11 -4.31 2.78
N TRP A 96 -1.15 -4.12 3.60
CA TRP A 96 -1.60 -5.16 4.54
C TRP A 96 -2.13 -6.40 3.84
N THR A 97 -2.88 -6.24 2.76
CA THR A 97 -3.42 -7.40 2.02
C THR A 97 -2.37 -8.13 1.21
N GLY A 98 -1.32 -7.44 0.73
CA GLY A 98 -0.22 -8.08 0.00
C GLY A 98 0.84 -8.71 0.91
N MET A 99 1.35 -7.93 1.87
CA MET A 99 2.50 -8.30 2.71
C MET A 99 2.11 -9.09 3.96
N PHE A 100 0.89 -8.91 4.48
CA PHE A 100 0.46 -9.55 5.74
C PHE A 100 -0.99 -10.05 5.66
N PRO A 101 -1.37 -10.82 4.62
CA PRO A 101 -2.75 -11.28 4.43
C PRO A 101 -3.29 -12.09 5.61
N GLU A 102 -2.42 -12.82 6.31
CA GLU A 102 -2.77 -13.62 7.48
C GLU A 102 -3.23 -12.74 8.64
N SER A 103 -2.63 -11.55 8.80
CA SER A 103 -3.00 -10.60 9.86
C SER A 103 -4.37 -9.97 9.60
N VAL A 104 -4.69 -9.68 8.33
CA VAL A 104 -6.01 -9.16 7.93
C VAL A 104 -7.13 -10.16 8.24
N GLN A 105 -6.85 -11.46 8.12
CA GLN A 105 -7.84 -12.53 8.38
C GLN A 105 -8.11 -12.75 9.89
N HIS A 106 -7.23 -12.30 10.79
CA HIS A 106 -7.35 -12.52 12.24
C HIS A 106 -8.06 -11.38 13.00
N TYR A 107 -8.44 -10.28 12.33
CA TYR A 107 -9.11 -9.12 12.95
C TYR A 107 -10.59 -9.32 13.34
N ARG A 108 -11.07 -10.58 13.34
CA ARG A 108 -12.49 -11.01 13.42
C ARG A 108 -13.25 -10.71 14.74
N LEU A 109 -12.75 -9.87 15.65
CA LEU A 109 -13.23 -9.80 17.04
C LEU A 109 -13.79 -8.47 17.53
N ARG A 110 -14.04 -7.45 16.70
CA ARG A 110 -14.75 -6.23 17.14
C ARG A 110 -15.76 -5.73 16.12
N ARG A 111 -17.04 -5.75 16.53
CA ARG A 111 -18.33 -5.52 15.84
C ARG A 111 -18.48 -4.28 14.91
N GLN A 112 -17.43 -3.53 14.57
CA GLN A 112 -17.52 -2.31 13.74
C GLN A 112 -16.33 -2.12 12.78
N ARG A 113 -15.44 -3.10 12.61
CA ARG A 113 -14.27 -2.98 11.71
C ARG A 113 -14.59 -3.54 10.33
N LEU A 114 -13.84 -3.14 9.30
CA LEU A 114 -13.84 -3.88 8.03
C LEU A 114 -13.31 -5.28 8.31
N ASP A 115 -14.23 -6.25 8.45
CA ASP A 115 -13.96 -7.48 9.20
C ASP A 115 -13.34 -8.60 8.36
N ASN A 116 -13.09 -8.38 7.05
CA ASN A 116 -12.52 -9.40 6.17
C ASN A 116 -11.60 -8.83 5.08
N MET A 117 -10.73 -9.68 4.52
CA MET A 117 -9.85 -9.36 3.38
C MET A 117 -10.59 -8.73 2.20
N VAL A 118 -11.82 -9.17 1.94
CA VAL A 118 -12.69 -8.62 0.88
C VAL A 118 -13.00 -7.14 1.12
N ASP A 119 -13.23 -6.75 2.37
CA ASP A 119 -13.57 -5.38 2.74
C ASP A 119 -12.34 -4.47 2.63
N PHE A 120 -11.15 -4.96 3.01
CA PHE A 120 -9.89 -4.26 2.77
C PHE A 120 -9.63 -4.02 1.28
N ILE A 121 -9.79 -5.06 0.45
CA ILE A 121 -9.63 -4.94 -1.00
C ILE A 121 -10.62 -3.93 -1.57
N ARG A 122 -11.89 -3.99 -1.14
CA ARG A 122 -12.91 -3.04 -1.59
C ARG A 122 -12.57 -1.61 -1.19
N ALA A 123 -12.21 -1.38 0.07
CA ALA A 123 -11.84 -0.06 0.59
C ALA A 123 -10.62 0.52 -0.13
N GLY A 124 -9.60 -0.30 -0.40
CA GLY A 124 -8.41 0.11 -1.14
C GLY A 124 -8.71 0.51 -2.59
N LYS A 125 -9.44 -0.35 -3.30
CA LYS A 125 -9.88 -0.09 -4.69
C LYS A 125 -10.70 1.17 -4.81
N GLU A 126 -11.70 1.31 -3.94
CA GLU A 126 -12.58 2.48 -3.94
C GLU A 126 -11.79 3.75 -3.62
N SER A 127 -10.86 3.68 -2.66
CA SER A 127 -10.08 4.86 -2.29
C SER A 127 -9.13 5.32 -3.39
N TYR A 128 -8.42 4.40 -4.07
CA TYR A 128 -7.64 4.78 -5.26
C TYR A 128 -8.52 5.27 -6.41
N TYR A 129 -9.70 4.67 -6.61
CA TYR A 129 -10.64 5.15 -7.62
C TYR A 129 -11.08 6.59 -7.33
N ILE A 130 -11.44 6.91 -6.08
CA ILE A 130 -11.78 8.28 -5.68
C ILE A 130 -10.61 9.22 -5.91
N VAL A 131 -9.39 8.85 -5.49
CA VAL A 131 -8.16 9.65 -5.73
C VAL A 131 -7.94 9.91 -7.23
N SER A 132 -8.27 8.95 -8.09
CA SER A 132 -8.17 9.10 -9.55
C SER A 132 -9.14 10.13 -10.13
N LYS A 133 -10.22 10.48 -9.43
CA LYS A 133 -11.19 11.51 -9.87
C LYS A 133 -10.75 12.94 -9.57
N PHE A 134 -9.66 13.12 -8.85
CA PHE A 134 -9.03 14.42 -8.67
C PHE A 134 -8.20 14.78 -9.90
N GLU A 135 -8.89 15.22 -10.97
CA GLU A 135 -8.30 15.50 -12.29
C GLU A 135 -7.89 16.97 -12.49
N HIS A 136 -7.85 17.78 -11.42
CA HIS A 136 -7.55 19.21 -11.50
C HIS A 136 -6.15 19.54 -10.96
N PHE A 137 -5.58 20.64 -11.46
CA PHE A 137 -4.28 21.18 -11.03
C PHE A 137 -3.15 20.15 -11.07
N GLU A 138 -2.38 20.02 -9.98
CA GLU A 138 -1.24 19.12 -9.87
C GLU A 138 -1.64 17.64 -9.87
N TYR A 139 -2.88 17.33 -9.51
CA TYR A 139 -3.36 15.94 -9.41
C TYR A 139 -3.70 15.31 -10.77
N ALA A 140 -3.95 16.13 -11.79
CA ALA A 140 -4.26 15.67 -13.15
C ALA A 140 -3.18 14.72 -13.72
N LYS A 141 -1.92 14.95 -13.38
CA LYS A 141 -0.79 14.15 -13.86
C LYS A 141 -0.76 12.74 -13.26
N VAL A 142 -1.17 12.61 -12.00
CA VAL A 142 -1.09 11.34 -11.24
C VAL A 142 -2.43 10.59 -11.21
N ALA A 143 -3.55 11.24 -11.55
CA ALA A 143 -4.86 10.62 -11.62
C ALA A 143 -4.89 9.32 -12.47
N PRO A 144 -4.25 9.25 -13.66
CA PRO A 144 -4.21 8.01 -14.44
C PRO A 144 -3.50 6.85 -13.74
N LEU A 145 -2.48 7.11 -12.92
CA LEU A 145 -1.79 6.09 -12.14
C LEU A 145 -2.74 5.46 -11.10
N PHE A 146 -3.45 6.31 -10.34
CA PHE A 146 -4.40 5.83 -9.34
C PHE A 146 -5.59 5.09 -9.96
N ALA A 147 -6.03 5.46 -11.17
CA ALA A 147 -7.04 4.70 -11.91
C ALA A 147 -6.56 3.28 -12.24
N ARG A 148 -5.28 3.11 -12.61
CA ARG A 148 -4.68 1.79 -12.88
C ARG A 148 -4.47 1.00 -11.59
N LEU A 149 -3.99 1.62 -10.52
CA LEU A 149 -3.89 0.99 -9.19
C LEU A 149 -5.24 0.47 -8.70
N ALA A 150 -6.33 1.23 -8.88
CA ALA A 150 -7.67 0.79 -8.52
C ALA A 150 -8.15 -0.40 -9.36
N ARG A 151 -7.85 -0.38 -10.67
CA ARG A 151 -8.23 -1.45 -11.61
C ARG A 151 -7.45 -2.74 -11.37
N ASP A 152 -6.14 -2.62 -11.19
CA ASP A 152 -5.21 -3.75 -11.08
C ASP A 152 -4.89 -4.09 -9.61
N PHE A 153 -5.69 -3.61 -8.65
CA PHE A 153 -5.44 -3.74 -7.21
C PHE A 153 -5.19 -5.18 -6.77
N GLU A 154 -6.07 -6.12 -7.12
CA GLU A 154 -5.91 -7.53 -6.74
C GLU A 154 -4.65 -8.16 -7.35
N ARG A 155 -4.27 -7.74 -8.56
CA ARG A 155 -3.02 -8.18 -9.18
C ARG A 155 -1.80 -7.62 -8.45
N CYS A 156 -1.89 -6.37 -7.99
CA CYS A 156 -0.86 -5.77 -7.14
C CYS A 156 -0.76 -6.50 -5.80
N VAL A 157 -1.89 -6.84 -5.16
CA VAL A 157 -1.91 -7.65 -3.94
C VAL A 157 -1.23 -9.00 -4.15
N TYR A 158 -1.54 -9.67 -5.26
CA TYR A 158 -0.90 -10.94 -5.61
C TYR A 158 0.62 -10.79 -5.83
N GLY A 159 1.04 -9.77 -6.58
CA GLY A 159 2.46 -9.49 -6.79
C GLY A 159 3.22 -9.17 -5.50
N LEU A 160 2.61 -8.40 -4.59
CA LEU A 160 3.15 -8.14 -3.26
C LEU A 160 3.26 -9.40 -2.42
N ASN A 161 2.30 -10.33 -2.53
CA ASN A 161 2.39 -11.60 -1.81
C ASN A 161 3.58 -12.45 -2.27
N ILE A 162 3.87 -12.45 -3.57
CA ILE A 162 5.07 -13.11 -4.10
C ILE A 162 6.34 -12.44 -3.58
N VAL A 163 6.40 -11.10 -3.61
CA VAL A 163 7.52 -10.33 -3.02
C VAL A 163 7.71 -10.70 -1.55
N LYS A 164 6.64 -10.78 -0.76
CA LYS A 164 6.67 -11.25 0.63
C LYS A 164 7.28 -12.64 0.77
N ASN A 165 6.85 -13.61 -0.05
CA ASN A 165 7.38 -14.97 -0.01
C ASN A 165 8.88 -15.01 -0.36
N GLU A 166 9.32 -14.25 -1.35
CA GLU A 166 10.74 -14.13 -1.70
C GLU A 166 11.56 -13.56 -0.53
N LEU A 167 11.05 -12.53 0.14
CA LEU A 167 11.70 -11.94 1.33
C LEU A 167 11.83 -12.96 2.47
N GLU A 168 10.79 -13.77 2.74
CA GLU A 168 10.85 -14.84 3.73
C GLU A 168 11.93 -15.88 3.39
N VAL A 169 12.04 -16.26 2.11
CA VAL A 169 13.10 -17.16 1.64
C VAL A 169 14.48 -16.55 1.83
N MET A 170 14.66 -15.25 1.55
CA MET A 170 15.94 -14.56 1.74
C MET A 170 16.37 -14.48 3.21
N GLN A 171 15.43 -14.49 4.16
CA GLN A 171 15.73 -14.52 5.59
C GLN A 171 16.19 -15.91 6.05
N HIS A 172 15.88 -16.97 5.29
CA HIS A 172 16.21 -18.33 5.68
C HIS A 172 17.74 -18.55 5.74
N PRO A 173 18.28 -19.17 6.83
CA PRO A 173 19.72 -19.32 7.03
C PRO A 173 20.46 -20.03 5.88
N ILE A 174 19.76 -20.95 5.20
CA ILE A 174 20.30 -21.70 4.06
C ILE A 174 20.48 -20.77 2.85
N ALA A 175 19.47 -19.99 2.49
CA ALA A 175 19.53 -19.07 1.37
C ALA A 175 20.58 -17.97 1.59
N ARG A 176 20.71 -17.49 2.83
CA ARG A 176 21.77 -16.55 3.24
C ARG A 176 23.18 -17.11 3.01
N ARG A 177 23.42 -18.39 3.29
CA ARG A 177 24.73 -19.04 3.06
C ARG A 177 25.02 -19.23 1.58
N THR A 178 24.02 -19.57 0.77
CA THR A 178 24.23 -19.78 -0.68
C THR A 178 24.61 -18.48 -1.39
N LYS A 179 24.04 -17.33 -1.02
CA LYS A 179 24.47 -16.02 -1.56
C LYS A 179 25.90 -15.63 -1.17
N GLN A 180 26.42 -16.07 -0.01
CA GLN A 180 27.82 -15.85 0.39
C GLN A 180 28.83 -16.77 -0.30
N LEU A 181 28.36 -17.88 -0.89
CA LEU A 181 29.22 -18.85 -1.58
C LEU A 181 29.34 -18.60 -3.09
N VAL A 182 28.43 -17.79 -3.64
CA VAL A 182 28.33 -17.49 -5.09
C VAL A 182 28.82 -16.06 -5.42
N MET A 183 29.26 -15.30 -4.41
CA MET A 183 29.94 -14.01 -4.54
C MET A 183 31.40 -14.15 -4.16
#